data_AF-A0A1E1XPR4-F1
#
_entry.id   AF-A0A1E1XPR4-F1
#
_cell.length_a   1.000
_cell.length_b   1.000
_cell.length_c   1.000
_cell.angle_alpha   90.00
_cell.angle_beta   90.00
_cell.angle_gamma   90.00
#
_symmetry.space_group_name_H-M   'P 1'
#
loop_
_entity.id
_entity.type
_entity.pdbx_description
1 polymer ?
#
loop_
_entity_poly.entity_id
_entity_poly.type
_entity_poly.pdbx_seq_one_letter_code
_entity_poly.pdbx_strand_id
1 'polypeptide(L)'
;SLMTALGMSCLVRLAVVSGIGGTPVEGHQLVWALCLAPAWFLSALVTRLERHWALPSTPTHGHGLPLLLFWAMSVIHEALAFMGMHNSSWWFGAKTRKDIADVAFFAARFILSLLVFGIGLKGPSVPSARDYFLYSRGDIQEIQPLLEEEEGRRSAFRGFRAKVRLLLPFLWPRHSRRLQFVVVVCVALLVSGRVVNLFIPMLNRQVVNSLAGEGPLIFPWQDILLYVSLWSLQGQGGSSVLSNLRSYLWISVQQFTVREIEVELYSHLHNLSMNWHLGRKTGEVLKVLDRGTSSVTSLLSYILFNILPAVADIVVAVIYFTISFNAWFGLIVFLTMAIYLGATIALTEWRTKFRREMNQLDNAAQAKGVDALLNFETVKYYNAEEYEVAGYKECVEKYQVAEWRSSASLNLLNCCQTLVIALGVAAGALLCAHMVANHQSGLRVGDYVLFLTYVMQLYTPLNFLGTYYRMIQRSFIDMENMFELLDTKPEVIDAVNAPNLQLTDGEVRFNNVSFSYHPERPILKNVSFVVPAGRTVALVGPSGAGKSTIVR
;
A
#
# COMPACT_ATOMS: atom_id res chain seq x y z
N SER A 1 35.31 10.71 -16.54
CA SER A 1 36.53 11.43 -16.12
C SER A 1 36.68 11.45 -14.61
N LEU A 2 35.70 11.93 -13.84
CA LEU A 2 35.77 11.92 -12.36
C LEU A 2 35.91 10.52 -11.75
N MET A 3 35.16 9.54 -12.27
CA MET A 3 35.19 8.15 -11.79
C MET A 3 36.53 7.44 -12.07
N THR A 4 37.13 7.72 -13.23
CA THR A 4 38.47 7.23 -13.59
C THR A 4 39.56 7.91 -12.76
N ALA A 5 39.37 9.18 -12.37
CA ALA A 5 40.27 9.88 -11.45
C ALA A 5 40.21 9.31 -10.02
N LEU A 6 39.04 8.87 -9.56
CA LEU A 6 38.87 8.16 -8.28
C LEU A 6 39.54 6.78 -8.27
N GLY A 7 39.48 6.04 -9.38
CA GLY A 7 40.23 4.79 -9.54
C GLY A 7 41.74 5.00 -9.53
N MET A 8 42.24 6.03 -10.22
CA MET A 8 43.67 6.36 -10.25
C MET A 8 44.19 6.91 -8.92
N SER A 9 43.40 7.69 -8.18
CA SER A 9 43.83 8.23 -6.88
C SER A 9 44.11 7.13 -5.84
N CYS A 10 43.45 5.98 -5.93
CA CYS A 10 43.74 4.80 -5.11
C CYS A 10 45.15 4.24 -5.37
N LEU A 11 45.52 4.13 -6.65
CA LEU A 11 46.82 3.58 -7.07
C LEU A 11 47.96 4.58 -6.81
N VAL A 12 47.72 5.87 -7.03
CA VAL A 12 48.69 6.94 -6.77
C VAL A 12 48.98 7.06 -5.27
N ARG A 13 47.97 6.95 -4.40
CA ARG A 13 48.18 6.93 -2.94
C ARG A 13 49.13 5.80 -2.53
N LEU A 14 48.95 4.60 -3.08
CA LEU A 14 49.78 3.44 -2.75
C LEU A 14 51.24 3.64 -3.19
N ALA A 15 51.45 4.20 -4.39
CA ALA A 15 52.80 4.55 -4.88
C ALA A 15 53.47 5.64 -4.03
N VAL A 16 52.74 6.70 -3.68
CA VAL A 16 53.26 7.84 -2.91
C VAL A 16 53.58 7.45 -1.46
N VAL A 17 52.71 6.65 -0.83
CA VAL A 17 52.94 6.15 0.54
C VAL A 17 54.12 5.17 0.59
N SER A 18 54.32 4.36 -0.45
CA SER A 18 55.50 3.47 -0.55
C SER A 18 56.82 4.24 -0.77
N GLY A 19 56.78 5.37 -1.48
CA GLY A 19 57.98 6.15 -1.85
C GLY A 19 58.43 7.17 -0.79
N ILE A 20 57.53 7.72 0.02
CA ILE A 20 57.85 8.83 0.94
C ILE A 20 58.41 8.34 2.29
N GLY A 21 58.21 7.07 2.66
CA GLY A 21 58.44 6.64 4.06
C GLY A 21 59.36 5.46 4.30
N GLY A 22 59.79 4.68 3.30
CA GLY A 22 60.56 3.44 3.52
C GLY A 22 59.89 2.43 4.49
N THR A 23 58.60 2.61 4.79
CA THR A 23 57.82 1.77 5.70
C THR A 23 57.07 0.73 4.88
N PRO A 24 57.01 -0.55 5.31
CA PRO A 24 56.30 -1.58 4.57
C PRO A 24 54.82 -1.21 4.45
N VAL A 25 54.30 -1.27 3.22
CA VAL A 25 52.87 -1.07 2.96
C VAL A 25 52.10 -2.16 3.67
N GLU A 26 51.20 -1.78 4.57
CA GLU A 26 50.38 -2.75 5.29
C GLU A 26 49.47 -3.49 4.30
N GLY A 27 49.43 -4.83 4.37
CA GLY A 27 48.73 -5.67 3.40
C GLY A 27 47.25 -5.30 3.19
N HIS A 28 46.60 -4.74 4.21
CA HIS A 28 45.22 -4.28 4.14
C HIS A 28 45.02 -3.10 3.15
N GLN A 29 46.00 -2.19 3.04
CA GLN A 29 45.93 -1.04 2.12
C GLN A 29 46.10 -1.47 0.66
N LEU A 30 46.90 -2.52 0.44
CA LEU A 30 47.16 -3.08 -0.88
C LEU A 30 45.96 -3.87 -1.39
N VAL A 31 45.35 -4.71 -0.56
CA VAL A 31 44.10 -5.41 -0.89
C VAL A 31 42.98 -4.42 -1.18
N TRP A 32 42.85 -3.37 -0.37
CA TRP A 32 41.82 -2.36 -0.56
C TRP A 32 41.97 -1.58 -1.88
N ALA A 33 43.20 -1.17 -2.23
CA ALA A 33 43.47 -0.48 -3.49
C ALA A 33 43.20 -1.39 -4.71
N LEU A 34 43.56 -2.68 -4.61
CA LEU A 34 43.34 -3.67 -5.67
C LEU A 34 41.86 -3.99 -5.89
N CYS A 35 41.02 -3.94 -4.86
CA CYS A 35 39.57 -4.16 -5.01
C CYS A 35 38.81 -2.90 -5.45
N LEU A 36 39.18 -1.71 -4.95
CA LEU A 36 38.40 -0.49 -5.18
C LEU A 36 38.72 0.19 -6.53
N ALA A 37 39.96 0.13 -7.01
CA ALA A 37 40.36 0.68 -8.30
C ALA A 37 39.57 0.06 -9.49
N PRO A 38 39.42 -1.27 -9.61
CA PRO A 38 38.61 -1.86 -10.68
C PRO A 38 37.11 -1.59 -10.49
N ALA A 39 36.61 -1.47 -9.26
CA ALA A 39 35.20 -1.15 -9.00
C ALA A 39 34.80 0.24 -9.56
N TRP A 40 35.66 1.25 -9.39
CA TRP A 40 35.44 2.59 -9.98
C TRP A 40 35.53 2.59 -11.52
N PHE A 41 36.38 1.73 -12.09
CA PHE A 41 36.47 1.56 -13.54
C PHE A 41 35.22 0.85 -14.12
N LEU A 42 34.76 -0.21 -13.45
CA LEU A 42 33.50 -0.90 -13.78
C LEU A 42 32.31 0.05 -13.66
N SER A 43 32.25 0.86 -12.61
CA SER A 43 31.21 1.89 -12.46
C SER A 43 31.23 2.87 -13.65
N ALA A 44 32.40 3.36 -14.08
CA ALA A 44 32.51 4.22 -15.26
C ALA A 44 32.09 3.53 -16.58
N LEU A 45 32.34 2.22 -16.70
CA LEU A 45 31.95 1.42 -17.85
C LEU A 45 30.43 1.19 -17.90
N VAL A 46 29.81 0.89 -16.76
CA VAL A 46 28.35 0.77 -16.62
C VAL A 46 27.66 2.09 -16.94
N THR A 47 28.18 3.23 -16.47
CA THR A 47 27.64 4.56 -16.84
C THR A 47 27.69 4.81 -18.35
N ARG A 48 28.76 4.37 -19.03
CA ARG A 48 28.86 4.48 -20.49
C ARG A 48 27.88 3.54 -21.20
N LEU A 49 27.71 2.32 -20.70
CA LEU A 49 26.74 1.36 -21.24
C LEU A 49 25.31 1.88 -21.09
N GLU A 50 24.92 2.34 -19.89
CA GLU A 50 23.59 2.94 -19.64
C GLU A 50 23.32 4.13 -20.58
N ARG A 51 24.33 4.98 -20.81
CA ARG A 51 24.20 6.14 -21.70
C ARG A 51 24.08 5.79 -23.18
N HIS A 52 24.76 4.75 -23.65
CA HIS A 52 24.80 4.40 -25.08
C HIS A 52 23.76 3.35 -25.49
N TRP A 53 23.38 2.45 -24.58
CA TRP A 53 22.55 1.28 -24.90
C TRP A 53 21.14 1.34 -24.29
N ALA A 54 20.79 2.44 -23.61
CA ALA A 54 19.46 2.68 -23.02
C ALA A 54 18.92 1.44 -22.29
N LEU A 55 19.77 0.85 -21.44
CA LEU A 55 19.39 -0.30 -20.63
C LEU A 55 18.13 0.07 -19.82
N PRO A 56 17.13 -0.83 -19.70
CA PRO A 56 15.94 -0.58 -18.90
C PRO A 56 16.31 -0.61 -17.41
N SER A 57 16.97 0.45 -16.95
CA SER A 57 17.26 0.66 -15.55
C SER A 57 16.14 1.50 -14.95
N THR A 58 15.33 0.89 -14.08
CA THR A 58 14.47 1.65 -13.17
C THR A 58 15.38 2.43 -12.22
N PRO A 59 15.27 3.76 -12.07
CA PRO A 59 14.14 4.64 -12.42
C PRO A 59 14.24 5.38 -13.77
N THR A 60 13.11 5.92 -14.23
CA THR A 60 12.92 6.68 -15.49
C THR A 60 13.62 8.05 -15.53
N HIS A 61 14.22 8.48 -14.42
CA HIS A 61 15.06 9.68 -14.32
C HIS A 61 16.40 9.34 -13.66
N GLY A 62 17.50 9.59 -14.36
CA GLY A 62 18.86 9.39 -13.86
C GLY A 62 19.48 8.04 -14.20
N HIS A 63 20.62 7.75 -13.58
CA HIS A 63 21.35 6.49 -13.73
C HIS A 63 20.68 5.33 -13.00
N GLY A 64 21.05 4.09 -13.32
CA GLY A 64 20.47 2.91 -12.71
C GLY A 64 20.66 2.84 -11.18
N LEU A 65 19.68 2.24 -10.51
CA LEU A 65 19.66 2.05 -9.06
C LEU A 65 20.95 1.39 -8.50
N PRO A 66 21.56 0.36 -9.15
CA PRO A 66 22.82 -0.22 -8.68
C PRO A 66 23.98 0.76 -8.66
N LEU A 67 24.02 1.69 -9.61
CA LEU A 67 25.08 2.68 -9.77
C LEU A 67 24.96 3.78 -8.71
N LEU A 68 23.73 4.25 -8.48
CA LEU A 68 23.42 5.21 -7.41
C LEU A 68 23.71 4.63 -6.02
N LEU A 69 23.36 3.36 -5.78
CA LEU A 69 23.70 2.65 -4.54
C LEU A 69 25.21 2.53 -4.36
N PHE A 70 25.96 2.17 -5.40
CA PHE A 70 27.42 2.08 -5.34
C PHE A 70 28.05 3.43 -4.98
N TRP A 71 27.61 4.53 -5.61
CA TRP A 71 28.11 5.88 -5.30
C TRP A 71 27.76 6.32 -3.89
N ALA A 72 26.52 6.08 -3.44
CA ALA A 72 26.11 6.38 -2.07
C ALA A 72 26.95 5.61 -1.04
N MET A 73 27.12 4.30 -1.24
CA MET A 73 27.94 3.46 -0.36
C MET A 73 29.41 3.89 -0.36
N SER A 74 29.93 4.36 -1.50
CA SER A 74 31.29 4.89 -1.55
C SER A 74 31.44 6.21 -0.79
N VAL A 75 30.45 7.10 -0.82
CA VAL A 75 30.48 8.35 -0.02
C VAL A 75 30.39 8.02 1.47
N ILE A 76 29.53 7.07 1.85
CA ILE A 76 29.42 6.58 3.23
C ILE A 76 30.75 5.99 3.70
N HIS A 77 31.38 5.14 2.89
CA HIS A 77 32.68 4.53 3.21
C HIS A 77 33.76 5.58 3.49
N GLU A 78 33.87 6.61 2.65
CA GLU A 78 34.82 7.71 2.88
C GLU A 78 34.42 8.51 4.14
N ALA A 79 33.13 8.71 4.41
CA ALA A 79 32.67 9.39 5.63
C ALA A 79 33.01 8.62 6.93
N LEU A 80 33.13 7.28 6.89
CA LEU A 80 33.58 6.50 8.05
C LEU A 80 35.00 6.89 8.49
N ALA A 81 35.81 7.44 7.57
CA ALA A 81 37.14 7.94 7.90
C ALA A 81 37.10 9.18 8.83
N PHE A 82 35.95 9.78 9.13
CA PHE A 82 35.86 10.81 10.17
C PHE A 82 35.83 10.24 11.60
N MET A 83 35.52 8.95 11.80
CA MET A 83 35.33 8.39 13.15
C MET A 83 36.60 8.37 14.02
N GLY A 84 37.79 8.25 13.43
CA GLY A 84 39.05 8.33 14.17
C GLY A 84 39.65 9.73 14.25
N MET A 85 38.96 10.79 13.82
CA MET A 85 39.48 12.17 13.81
C MET A 85 39.97 12.66 15.19
N HIS A 86 39.46 12.04 16.27
CA HIS A 86 39.87 12.33 17.65
C HIS A 86 41.03 11.44 18.17
N ASN A 87 41.44 10.42 17.41
CA ASN A 87 42.51 9.51 17.81
C ASN A 87 43.88 10.10 17.43
N SER A 88 44.72 10.37 18.43
CA SER A 88 46.02 11.05 18.26
C SER A 88 47.06 10.25 17.46
N SER A 89 46.78 8.97 17.23
CA SER A 89 47.57 8.02 16.44
C SER A 89 47.23 8.04 14.95
N TRP A 90 46.19 8.77 14.54
CA TRP A 90 45.71 8.78 13.16
C TRP A 90 46.22 9.98 12.35
N TRP A 91 46.23 9.82 11.03
CA TRP A 91 46.80 10.77 10.06
C TRP A 91 46.14 12.17 10.08
N PHE A 92 45.00 12.33 10.75
CA PHE A 92 44.37 13.65 10.96
C PHE A 92 45.20 14.61 11.80
N GLY A 93 46.12 14.11 12.63
CA GLY A 93 47.02 14.96 13.44
C GLY A 93 48.07 15.72 12.63
N ALA A 94 48.27 15.39 11.34
CA ALA A 94 49.16 16.07 10.40
C ALA A 94 50.59 16.36 10.91
N LYS A 95 51.16 15.45 11.72
CA LYS A 95 52.49 15.65 12.35
C LYS A 95 53.65 15.29 11.41
N THR A 96 53.42 14.37 10.47
CA THR A 96 54.43 13.86 9.53
C THR A 96 54.05 14.22 8.09
N ARG A 97 55.04 14.34 7.18
CA ARG A 97 54.79 14.55 5.73
C ARG A 97 53.89 13.46 5.12
N LYS A 98 53.93 12.23 5.64
CA LYS A 98 53.03 11.11 5.29
C LYS A 98 51.57 11.41 5.68
N ASP A 99 51.37 11.92 6.89
CA ASP A 99 50.04 12.26 7.42
C ASP A 99 49.39 13.38 6.61
N ILE A 100 50.15 14.42 6.25
CA ILE A 100 49.69 15.53 5.39
C ILE A 100 49.26 15.01 4.01
N ALA A 101 50.02 14.08 3.43
CA ALA A 101 49.66 13.46 2.15
C ALA A 101 48.38 12.63 2.25
N ASP A 102 48.24 11.81 3.30
CA ASP A 102 47.03 11.01 3.54
C ASP A 102 45.78 11.88 3.75
N VAL A 103 45.90 13.01 4.48
CA VAL A 103 44.80 13.99 4.64
C VAL A 103 44.40 14.62 3.32
N ALA A 104 45.37 15.01 2.49
CA ALA A 104 45.11 15.59 1.18
C ALA A 104 44.43 14.59 0.22
N PHE A 105 44.88 13.34 0.20
CA PHE A 105 44.27 12.29 -0.63
C PHE A 105 42.86 11.94 -0.20
N PHE A 106 42.61 11.90 1.12
CA PHE A 106 41.26 11.72 1.65
C PHE A 106 40.32 12.85 1.27
N ALA A 107 40.72 14.10 1.51
CA ALA A 107 39.89 15.27 1.19
C ALA A 107 39.56 15.31 -0.32
N ALA A 108 40.55 15.05 -1.17
CA ALA A 108 40.35 14.97 -2.63
C ALA A 108 39.36 13.85 -3.01
N ARG A 109 39.49 12.67 -2.43
CA ARG A 109 38.59 11.52 -2.70
C ARG A 109 37.18 11.77 -2.21
N PHE A 110 37.02 12.31 -1.00
CA PHE A 110 35.73 12.63 -0.42
C PHE A 110 34.99 13.64 -1.30
N ILE A 111 35.64 14.75 -1.68
CA ILE A 111 35.07 15.78 -2.58
C ILE A 111 34.73 15.19 -3.95
N LEU A 112 35.63 14.38 -4.55
CA LEU A 112 35.39 13.76 -5.85
C LEU A 112 34.22 12.75 -5.80
N SER A 113 34.11 11.96 -4.74
CA SER A 113 33.00 11.00 -4.56
C SER A 113 31.67 11.70 -4.37
N LEU A 114 31.65 12.81 -3.63
CA LEU A 114 30.47 13.64 -3.39
C LEU A 114 30.04 14.38 -4.67
N LEU A 115 30.99 14.85 -5.48
CA LEU A 115 30.71 15.41 -6.81
C LEU A 115 30.16 14.36 -7.77
N VAL A 116 30.72 13.14 -7.80
CA VAL A 116 30.20 12.05 -8.64
C VAL A 116 28.77 11.68 -8.22
N PHE A 117 28.50 11.58 -6.92
CA PHE A 117 27.15 11.33 -6.40
C PHE A 117 26.18 12.46 -6.78
N GLY A 118 26.57 13.73 -6.57
CA GLY A 118 25.75 14.90 -6.90
C GLY A 118 25.46 15.06 -8.39
N ILE A 119 26.45 14.81 -9.26
CA ILE A 119 26.27 14.80 -10.72
C ILE A 119 25.43 13.58 -11.15
N GLY A 120 25.63 12.44 -10.48
CA GLY A 120 24.88 11.20 -10.70
C GLY A 120 23.37 11.35 -10.48
N LEU A 121 22.97 12.16 -9.50
CA LEU A 121 21.57 12.53 -9.26
C LEU A 121 20.99 13.43 -10.37
N LYS A 122 21.84 14.13 -11.12
CA LYS A 122 21.45 15.11 -12.15
C LYS A 122 21.71 14.61 -13.59
N GLY A 123 22.00 13.31 -13.76
CA GLY A 123 22.30 12.70 -15.06
C GLY A 123 21.18 12.92 -16.09
N PRO A 124 21.52 12.98 -17.40
CA PRO A 124 20.56 13.33 -18.45
C PRO A 124 19.39 12.34 -18.47
N SER A 125 18.19 12.87 -18.26
CA SER A 125 16.93 12.15 -18.39
C SER A 125 16.75 11.66 -19.82
N VAL A 126 16.31 10.42 -19.98
CA VAL A 126 15.65 9.97 -21.21
C VAL A 126 14.49 10.95 -21.51
N PRO A 127 14.26 11.36 -22.77
CA PRO A 127 13.08 12.16 -23.10
C PRO A 127 11.82 11.45 -22.57
N SER A 128 11.00 12.25 -21.90
CA SER A 128 9.85 11.82 -21.12
C SER A 128 8.98 10.82 -21.88
N ALA A 129 8.57 9.74 -21.20
CA ALA A 129 7.36 8.98 -21.50
C ALA A 129 6.08 9.83 -21.27
N ARG A 130 6.12 11.10 -21.69
CA ARG A 130 5.00 12.04 -21.64
C ARG A 130 3.87 11.57 -22.56
N ASP A 131 4.21 10.82 -23.61
CA ASP A 131 3.23 10.24 -24.53
C ASP A 131 2.58 8.95 -24.00
N TYR A 132 3.18 8.27 -23.02
CA TYR A 132 2.57 7.07 -22.41
C TYR A 132 1.68 7.42 -21.20
N PHE A 133 2.05 8.44 -20.43
CA PHE A 133 1.27 8.87 -19.25
C PHE A 133 0.11 9.82 -19.56
N LEU A 134 0.05 10.38 -20.79
CA LEU A 134 -1.11 11.15 -21.24
C LEU A 134 -2.34 10.30 -21.58
N TYR A 135 -2.21 8.97 -21.67
CA TYR A 135 -3.36 8.07 -21.85
C TYR A 135 -4.00 7.58 -20.54
N SER A 136 -3.30 7.66 -19.40
CA SER A 136 -3.84 7.18 -18.12
C SER A 136 -4.43 8.28 -17.24
N ARG A 137 -4.37 9.55 -17.67
CA ARG A 137 -4.93 10.70 -16.94
C ARG A 137 -6.26 11.22 -17.50
N GLY A 138 -6.77 10.58 -18.55
CA GLY A 138 -8.11 10.83 -19.11
C GLY A 138 -9.23 10.09 -18.39
N ASP A 139 -8.92 9.00 -17.68
CA ASP A 139 -9.88 8.20 -16.93
C ASP A 139 -9.37 8.03 -15.49
N ILE A 140 -9.69 9.01 -14.65
CA ILE A 140 -10.09 8.95 -13.22
C ILE A 140 -10.26 10.42 -12.85
N GLN A 141 -11.19 11.09 -13.54
CA GLN A 141 -12.01 12.04 -12.83
C GLN A 141 -12.81 11.15 -11.88
N GLU A 142 -12.58 11.26 -10.57
CA GLU A 142 -13.49 10.70 -9.56
C GLU A 142 -14.86 11.36 -9.76
N ILE A 143 -15.58 10.95 -10.80
CA ILE A 143 -17.03 11.00 -10.80
C ILE A 143 -17.39 9.90 -9.82
N GLN A 144 -17.45 10.28 -8.55
CA GLN A 144 -18.21 9.59 -7.52
C GLN A 144 -19.57 9.26 -8.16
N PRO A 145 -19.87 8.01 -8.56
CA PRO A 145 -21.19 7.76 -9.08
C PRO A 145 -22.15 7.94 -7.90
N LEU A 146 -23.16 8.77 -8.16
CA LEU A 146 -24.43 8.97 -7.47
C LEU A 146 -25.15 7.64 -7.21
N LEU A 147 -24.55 6.78 -6.37
CA LEU A 147 -25.27 5.74 -5.67
C LEU A 147 -25.20 6.16 -4.22
N GLU A 148 -26.36 6.59 -3.76
CA GLU A 148 -26.67 6.90 -2.38
C GLU A 148 -25.90 5.96 -1.45
N GLU A 149 -25.10 6.57 -0.58
CA GLU A 149 -24.84 6.01 0.74
C GLU A 149 -26.20 5.92 1.45
N GLU A 150 -27.03 4.96 1.05
CA GLU A 150 -27.82 4.20 2.00
C GLU A 150 -26.81 3.49 2.91
N GLU A 151 -26.20 4.27 3.81
CA GLU A 151 -25.76 3.80 5.11
C GLU A 151 -27.01 3.33 5.84
N GLY A 152 -27.57 2.22 5.34
CA GLY A 152 -28.47 1.39 6.11
C GLY A 152 -27.74 1.06 7.40
N ARG A 153 -28.41 1.37 8.50
CA ARG A 153 -28.10 1.16 9.92
C ARG A 153 -27.69 -0.27 10.31
N ARG A 154 -27.16 -1.08 9.40
CA ARG A 154 -26.69 -2.45 9.62
C ARG A 154 -25.21 -2.38 9.97
N SER A 155 -24.90 -2.63 11.24
CA SER A 155 -23.51 -2.76 11.72
C SER A 155 -22.69 -3.63 10.77
N ALA A 156 -21.62 -3.06 10.20
CA ALA A 156 -20.72 -3.74 9.25
C ALA A 156 -20.11 -5.05 9.80
N PHE A 157 -20.13 -5.25 11.12
CA PHE A 157 -19.67 -6.47 11.79
C PHE A 157 -20.73 -7.56 11.92
N ARG A 158 -22.01 -7.29 11.63
CA ARG A 158 -23.05 -8.33 11.64
C ARG A 158 -22.72 -9.32 10.52
N GLY A 159 -22.36 -10.54 10.91
CA GLY A 159 -21.95 -11.59 9.97
C GLY A 159 -20.48 -11.57 9.55
N PHE A 160 -19.59 -10.81 10.19
CA PHE A 160 -18.14 -10.77 9.88
C PHE A 160 -17.53 -12.18 9.75
N ARG A 161 -17.87 -13.10 10.65
CA ARG A 161 -17.39 -14.49 10.59
C ARG A 161 -17.90 -15.25 9.37
N ALA A 162 -19.14 -15.01 8.94
CA ALA A 162 -19.70 -15.64 7.74
C ALA A 162 -19.02 -15.09 6.48
N LYS A 163 -18.83 -13.76 6.42
CA LYS A 163 -18.14 -13.07 5.33
C LYS A 163 -16.67 -13.51 5.19
N VAL A 164 -15.93 -13.59 6.30
CA VAL A 164 -14.55 -14.09 6.31
C VAL A 164 -14.47 -15.58 5.93
N ARG A 165 -15.46 -16.39 6.34
CA ARG A 165 -15.53 -17.81 5.92
C ARG A 165 -15.80 -17.94 4.41
N LEU A 166 -16.60 -17.05 3.84
CA LEU A 166 -16.83 -16.96 2.39
C LEU A 166 -15.56 -16.57 1.63
N LEU A 167 -14.68 -15.75 2.23
CA LEU A 167 -13.42 -15.30 1.64
C LEU A 167 -12.28 -16.33 1.71
N LEU A 168 -12.31 -17.23 2.70
CA LEU A 168 -11.26 -18.23 2.95
C LEU A 168 -10.98 -19.16 1.75
N PRO A 169 -11.99 -19.65 1.01
CA PRO A 169 -11.79 -20.41 -0.23
C PRO A 169 -11.04 -19.63 -1.32
N PHE A 170 -11.31 -18.33 -1.46
CA PHE A 170 -10.70 -17.47 -2.49
C PHE A 170 -9.25 -17.09 -2.16
N LEU A 171 -8.87 -17.11 -0.88
CA LEU A 171 -7.48 -16.94 -0.43
C LEU A 171 -6.58 -18.12 -0.78
N TRP A 172 -7.16 -19.31 -0.94
CA TRP A 172 -6.40 -20.52 -1.17
C TRP A 172 -6.41 -20.86 -2.67
N PRO A 173 -5.32 -20.60 -3.41
CA PRO A 173 -5.25 -20.93 -4.84
C PRO A 173 -5.26 -22.45 -5.02
N ARG A 174 -6.44 -23.05 -5.18
CA ARG A 174 -6.62 -24.51 -5.27
C ARG A 174 -5.93 -25.10 -6.49
N HIS A 175 -5.87 -24.36 -7.59
CA HIS A 175 -5.37 -24.85 -8.88
C HIS A 175 -3.84 -24.85 -9.03
N SER A 176 -3.05 -24.19 -8.17
CA SER A 176 -1.59 -24.19 -8.31
C SER A 176 -0.82 -24.37 -7.00
N ARG A 177 0.03 -25.42 -6.95
CA ARG A 177 0.92 -25.70 -5.81
C ARG A 177 1.97 -24.61 -5.60
N ARG A 178 2.41 -23.94 -6.68
CA ARG A 178 3.37 -22.84 -6.61
C ARG A 178 2.80 -21.64 -5.85
N LEU A 179 1.55 -21.24 -6.11
CA LEU A 179 0.94 -20.13 -5.38
C LEU A 179 0.62 -20.50 -3.94
N GLN A 180 0.25 -21.75 -3.65
CA GLN A 180 0.10 -22.23 -2.27
C GLN A 180 1.41 -22.08 -1.48
N PHE A 181 2.54 -22.46 -2.09
CA PHE A 181 3.85 -22.25 -1.48
C PHE A 181 4.14 -20.77 -1.24
N VAL A 182 3.83 -19.89 -2.20
CA VAL A 182 3.99 -18.42 -2.05
C VAL A 182 3.16 -17.89 -0.88
N VAL A 183 1.91 -18.34 -0.72
CA VAL A 183 1.05 -17.94 0.41
C VAL A 183 1.68 -18.36 1.74
N VAL A 184 2.18 -19.60 1.84
CA VAL A 184 2.86 -20.08 3.06
C VAL A 184 4.12 -19.26 3.36
N VAL A 185 4.92 -18.94 2.34
CA VAL A 185 6.09 -18.06 2.48
C VAL A 185 5.68 -16.67 2.95
N CYS A 186 4.60 -16.09 2.41
CA CYS A 186 4.08 -14.79 2.85
C CYS A 186 3.66 -14.80 4.33
N VAL A 187 3.00 -15.87 4.79
CA VAL A 187 2.63 -16.04 6.20
C VAL A 187 3.87 -16.21 7.07
N ALA A 188 4.86 -17.00 6.63
CA ALA A 188 6.13 -17.16 7.34
C ALA A 188 6.93 -15.84 7.45
N LEU A 189 6.95 -15.03 6.38
CA LEU A 189 7.55 -13.70 6.38
C LEU A 189 6.80 -12.72 7.31
N LEU A 190 5.47 -12.85 7.40
CA LEU A 190 4.67 -12.06 8.32
C LEU A 190 5.00 -12.39 9.79
N VAL A 191 5.00 -13.68 10.13
CA VAL A 191 5.31 -14.15 11.49
C VAL A 191 6.75 -13.79 11.86
N SER A 192 7.72 -14.03 10.98
CA SER A 192 9.12 -13.65 11.24
C SER A 192 9.28 -12.13 11.41
N GLY A 193 8.54 -11.32 10.65
CA GLY A 193 8.51 -9.87 10.84
C GLY A 193 7.98 -9.43 12.21
N ARG A 194 7.01 -10.15 12.78
CA ARG A 194 6.51 -9.89 14.14
C ARG A 194 7.51 -10.31 15.21
N VAL A 195 8.18 -11.43 15.01
CA VAL A 195 9.24 -11.90 15.90
C VAL A 195 10.38 -10.87 15.94
N VAL A 196 10.82 -10.37 14.78
CA VAL A 196 11.83 -9.30 14.69
C VAL A 196 11.35 -8.02 15.39
N ASN A 197 10.07 -7.67 15.27
CA ASN A 197 9.49 -6.51 15.97
C ASN A 197 9.67 -6.59 17.48
N LEU A 198 9.42 -7.77 18.06
CA LEU A 198 9.58 -8.00 19.49
C LEU A 198 11.05 -7.88 19.94
N PHE A 199 12.01 -8.34 19.15
CA PHE A 199 13.43 -8.36 19.52
C PHE A 199 14.10 -6.98 19.47
N ILE A 200 13.59 -6.04 18.67
CA ILE A 200 14.25 -4.74 18.47
C ILE A 200 14.31 -3.91 19.76
N PRO A 201 13.21 -3.70 20.51
CA PRO A 201 13.25 -3.04 21.81
C PRO A 201 14.14 -3.78 22.83
N MET A 202 14.19 -5.11 22.77
CA MET A 202 15.03 -5.93 23.67
C MET A 202 16.53 -5.72 23.41
N LEU A 203 16.94 -5.61 22.15
CA LEU A 203 18.32 -5.31 21.79
C LEU A 203 18.69 -3.88 22.17
N ASN A 204 17.79 -2.93 21.98
CA ASN A 204 18.02 -1.56 22.41
C ASN A 204 18.24 -1.48 23.94
N ARG A 205 17.46 -2.25 24.72
CA ARG A 205 17.69 -2.41 26.17
C ARG A 205 19.10 -2.92 26.48
N GLN A 206 19.57 -3.94 25.76
CA GLN A 206 20.89 -4.53 26.00
C GLN A 206 22.03 -3.55 25.68
N VAL A 207 21.91 -2.81 24.57
CA VAL A 207 22.87 -1.76 24.20
C VAL A 207 22.93 -0.68 25.28
N VAL A 208 21.77 -0.18 25.73
CA VAL A 208 21.70 0.85 26.78
C VAL A 208 22.25 0.33 28.11
N ASN A 209 21.91 -0.90 28.50
CA ASN A 209 22.40 -1.50 29.75
C ASN A 209 23.91 -1.76 29.73
N SER A 210 24.49 -2.09 28.58
CA SER A 210 25.93 -2.29 28.43
C SER A 210 26.70 -0.96 28.52
N LEU A 211 26.08 0.14 28.07
CA LEU A 211 26.64 1.49 28.15
C LEU A 211 26.46 2.14 29.54
N ALA A 212 25.42 1.75 30.29
CA ALA A 212 25.09 2.31 31.60
C ALA A 212 25.59 1.46 32.80
N GLY A 213 26.24 0.32 32.56
CA GLY A 213 26.73 -0.57 33.62
C GLY A 213 27.99 -0.06 34.31
N GLU A 214 28.17 -0.44 35.59
CA GLU A 214 29.34 -0.06 36.43
C GLU A 214 30.62 -0.87 36.12
N GLY A 215 30.60 -1.74 35.11
CA GLY A 215 31.78 -2.52 34.66
C GLY A 215 32.69 -1.73 33.71
N PRO A 216 33.84 -2.29 33.29
CA PRO A 216 34.65 -1.66 32.24
C PRO A 216 33.79 -1.49 30.99
N LEU A 217 33.70 -0.26 30.49
CA LEU A 217 32.98 0.10 29.27
C LEU A 217 33.64 -0.57 28.06
N ILE A 218 33.23 -1.80 27.76
CA ILE A 218 33.60 -2.49 26.53
C ILE A 218 32.65 -1.98 25.43
N PHE A 219 33.21 -1.47 24.34
CA PHE A 219 32.43 -0.98 23.19
C PHE A 219 31.57 -2.13 22.61
N PRO A 220 30.23 -2.11 22.75
CA PRO A 220 29.36 -3.22 22.36
C PRO A 220 29.02 -3.13 20.86
N TRP A 221 30.04 -3.17 20.01
CA TRP A 221 29.89 -3.04 18.56
C TRP A 221 29.02 -4.13 17.94
N GLN A 222 29.04 -5.34 18.51
CA GLN A 222 28.25 -6.49 18.07
C GLN A 222 26.75 -6.25 18.27
N ASP A 223 26.35 -5.79 19.46
CA ASP A 223 24.94 -5.53 19.78
C ASP A 223 24.39 -4.35 18.99
N ILE A 224 25.23 -3.32 18.75
CA ILE A 224 24.86 -2.17 17.91
C ILE A 224 24.69 -2.60 16.45
N LEU A 225 25.62 -3.37 15.88
CA LEU A 225 25.48 -3.89 14.51
C LEU A 225 24.25 -4.80 14.38
N LEU A 226 24.01 -5.67 15.37
CA LEU A 226 22.84 -6.54 15.39
C LEU A 226 21.55 -5.73 15.46
N TYR A 227 21.47 -4.73 16.35
CA TYR A 227 20.34 -3.81 16.45
C TYR A 227 20.09 -3.08 15.13
N VAL A 228 21.13 -2.48 14.51
CA VAL A 228 20.99 -1.77 13.23
C VAL A 228 20.58 -2.71 12.09
N SER A 229 21.12 -3.94 12.06
CA SER A 229 20.75 -4.93 11.04
C SER A 229 19.27 -5.36 11.16
N LEU A 230 18.78 -5.63 12.37
CA LEU A 230 17.39 -5.99 12.61
C LEU A 230 16.46 -4.81 12.42
N TRP A 231 16.89 -3.61 12.82
CA TRP A 231 16.18 -2.37 12.54
C TRP A 231 16.07 -2.10 11.04
N SER A 232 17.09 -2.44 10.23
CA SER A 232 17.03 -2.36 8.76
C SER A 232 16.09 -3.42 8.15
N LEU A 233 16.12 -4.65 8.67
CA LEU A 233 15.21 -5.72 8.25
C LEU A 233 13.74 -5.37 8.52
N GLN A 234 13.47 -4.73 9.66
CA GLN A 234 12.14 -4.29 10.06
C GLN A 234 11.73 -2.94 9.44
N GLY A 235 12.65 -2.01 9.22
CA GLY A 235 12.37 -0.65 8.75
C GLY A 235 11.46 0.16 9.69
N GLN A 236 11.48 1.49 9.55
CA GLN A 236 10.53 2.38 10.22
C GLN A 236 9.42 2.77 9.22
N GLY A 237 8.15 2.79 9.66
CA GLY A 237 7.04 3.37 8.88
C GLY A 237 6.55 2.54 7.68
N GLY A 238 6.71 1.20 7.69
CA GLY A 238 6.15 0.31 6.66
C GLY A 238 7.11 -0.12 5.54
N SER A 239 8.30 0.46 5.50
CA SER A 239 9.34 0.21 4.49
C SER A 239 10.32 -0.90 4.89
N SER A 240 9.84 -1.97 5.53
CA SER A 240 10.67 -3.12 5.92
C SER A 240 11.14 -3.89 4.70
N VAL A 241 12.38 -4.38 4.66
CA VAL A 241 12.82 -5.31 3.60
C VAL A 241 11.91 -6.54 3.57
N LEU A 242 11.56 -7.05 4.75
CA LEU A 242 10.72 -8.23 4.90
C LEU A 242 9.26 -7.99 4.47
N SER A 243 8.72 -6.82 4.80
CA SER A 243 7.36 -6.40 4.41
C SER A 243 7.29 -6.15 2.90
N ASN A 244 8.31 -5.51 2.31
CA ASN A 244 8.38 -5.29 0.86
C ASN A 244 8.53 -6.61 0.10
N LEU A 245 9.38 -7.52 0.56
CA LEU A 245 9.51 -8.85 -0.05
C LEU A 245 8.18 -9.62 0.03
N ARG A 246 7.52 -9.60 1.19
CA ARG A 246 6.20 -10.19 1.37
C ARG A 246 5.16 -9.54 0.44
N SER A 247 5.12 -8.21 0.36
CA SER A 247 4.20 -7.50 -0.54
C SER A 247 4.45 -7.83 -2.00
N TYR A 248 5.72 -7.93 -2.42
CA TYR A 248 6.10 -8.34 -3.77
C TYR A 248 5.59 -9.75 -4.10
N LEU A 249 5.80 -10.71 -3.20
CA LEU A 249 5.27 -12.07 -3.34
C LEU A 249 3.73 -12.09 -3.34
N TRP A 250 3.11 -11.24 -2.54
CA TRP A 250 1.65 -11.13 -2.44
C TRP A 250 1.01 -10.60 -3.73
N ILE A 251 1.67 -9.72 -4.49
CA ILE A 251 1.13 -9.21 -5.77
C ILE A 251 0.74 -10.36 -6.70
N SER A 252 1.57 -11.41 -6.81
CA SER A 252 1.26 -12.56 -7.66
C SER A 252 0.01 -13.33 -7.20
N VAL A 253 -0.18 -13.45 -5.88
CA VAL A 253 -1.37 -14.09 -5.30
C VAL A 253 -2.61 -13.22 -5.55
N GLN A 254 -2.49 -11.92 -5.30
CA GLN A 254 -3.57 -10.96 -5.51
C GLN A 254 -4.05 -10.97 -6.97
N GLN A 255 -3.13 -10.87 -7.94
CA GLN A 255 -3.47 -10.87 -9.36
C GLN A 255 -4.12 -12.18 -9.82
N PHE A 256 -3.68 -13.33 -9.27
CA PHE A 256 -4.34 -14.60 -9.53
C PHE A 256 -5.79 -14.61 -9.01
N THR A 257 -6.01 -14.16 -7.77
CA THR A 257 -7.35 -14.11 -7.16
C THR A 257 -8.27 -13.15 -7.91
N VAL A 258 -7.80 -11.95 -8.28
CA VAL A 258 -8.57 -10.98 -9.09
C VAL A 258 -9.05 -11.65 -10.38
N ARG A 259 -8.11 -12.24 -11.13
CA ARG A 259 -8.43 -12.88 -12.41
C ARG A 259 -9.46 -13.99 -12.27
N GLU A 260 -9.32 -14.86 -11.27
CA GLU A 260 -10.24 -15.99 -11.09
C GLU A 260 -11.67 -15.49 -10.80
N ILE A 261 -11.81 -14.51 -9.89
CA ILE A 261 -13.10 -13.93 -9.52
C ILE A 261 -13.71 -13.16 -10.70
N GLU A 262 -12.93 -12.35 -11.41
CA GLU A 262 -13.39 -11.62 -12.60
C GLU A 262 -13.88 -12.55 -13.70
N VAL A 263 -13.13 -13.62 -14.01
CA VAL A 263 -13.51 -14.57 -15.06
C VAL A 263 -14.77 -15.36 -14.66
N GLU A 264 -14.86 -15.79 -13.41
CA GLU A 264 -16.04 -16.51 -12.90
C GLU A 264 -17.29 -15.62 -12.94
N LEU A 265 -17.19 -14.38 -12.45
CA LEU A 265 -18.29 -13.41 -12.50
C LEU A 265 -18.65 -13.04 -13.94
N TYR A 266 -17.66 -12.84 -14.81
CA TYR A 266 -17.90 -12.54 -16.21
C TYR A 266 -18.61 -13.68 -16.93
N SER A 267 -18.22 -14.94 -16.65
CA SER A 267 -18.91 -16.13 -17.15
C SER A 267 -20.34 -16.22 -16.61
N HIS A 268 -20.53 -15.95 -15.32
CA HIS A 268 -21.85 -15.94 -14.70
C HIS A 268 -22.77 -14.88 -15.32
N LEU A 269 -22.27 -13.66 -15.55
CA LEU A 269 -23.01 -12.59 -16.22
C LEU A 269 -23.50 -12.99 -17.62
N HIS A 270 -22.72 -13.76 -18.37
CA HIS A 270 -23.12 -14.26 -19.70
C HIS A 270 -24.21 -15.33 -19.64
N ASN A 271 -24.32 -16.04 -18.51
CA ASN A 271 -25.38 -17.03 -18.29
C ASN A 271 -26.72 -16.40 -17.85
N LEU A 272 -26.74 -15.11 -17.49
CA LEU A 272 -27.97 -14.43 -17.08
C LEU A 272 -28.90 -14.15 -18.27
N SER A 273 -30.20 -14.06 -17.98
CA SER A 273 -31.23 -13.92 -19.01
C SER A 273 -31.18 -12.55 -19.73
N MET A 274 -31.67 -12.51 -20.96
CA MET A 274 -31.79 -11.28 -21.74
C MET A 274 -32.62 -10.20 -21.01
N ASN A 275 -33.63 -10.60 -20.24
CA ASN A 275 -34.46 -9.67 -19.47
C ASN A 275 -33.64 -8.95 -18.39
N TRP A 276 -32.75 -9.68 -17.72
CA TRP A 276 -31.83 -9.12 -16.74
C TRP A 276 -30.90 -8.08 -17.36
N HIS A 277 -30.33 -8.39 -18.54
CA HIS A 277 -29.44 -7.48 -19.28
C HIS A 277 -30.13 -6.21 -19.78
N LEU A 278 -31.39 -6.31 -20.22
CA LEU A 278 -32.17 -5.15 -20.68
C LEU A 278 -32.63 -4.23 -19.54
N GLY A 279 -32.79 -4.78 -18.33
CA GLY A 279 -33.26 -4.04 -17.15
C GLY A 279 -32.18 -3.26 -16.41
N ARG A 280 -30.89 -3.44 -16.75
CA ARG A 280 -29.77 -2.82 -16.03
C ARG A 280 -28.83 -2.09 -16.98
N LYS A 281 -28.24 -0.99 -16.50
CA LYS A 281 -27.19 -0.29 -17.26
C LYS A 281 -25.89 -1.08 -17.17
N THR A 282 -25.34 -1.50 -18.31
CA THR A 282 -24.11 -2.31 -18.37
C THR A 282 -22.94 -1.66 -17.62
N GLY A 283 -22.80 -0.33 -17.69
CA GLY A 283 -21.75 0.41 -16.98
C GLY A 283 -21.88 0.39 -15.45
N GLU A 284 -23.10 0.31 -14.91
CA GLU A 284 -23.32 0.16 -13.46
C GLU A 284 -22.93 -1.25 -13.00
N VAL A 285 -23.28 -2.27 -13.79
CA VAL A 285 -22.92 -3.69 -13.53
C VAL A 285 -21.41 -3.89 -13.55
N LEU A 286 -20.72 -3.41 -14.58
CA LEU A 286 -19.25 -3.51 -14.67
C LEU A 286 -18.56 -2.77 -13.52
N LYS A 287 -19.08 -1.62 -13.08
CA LYS A 287 -18.55 -0.92 -11.90
C LYS A 287 -18.75 -1.71 -10.59
N VAL A 288 -19.83 -2.49 -10.47
CA VAL A 288 -20.01 -3.39 -9.31
C VAL A 288 -19.03 -4.55 -9.36
N LEU A 289 -18.80 -5.11 -10.55
CA LEU A 289 -17.80 -6.16 -10.79
C LEU A 289 -16.38 -5.71 -10.39
N ASP A 290 -15.92 -4.59 -10.94
CA ASP A 290 -14.57 -4.07 -10.71
C ASP A 290 -14.35 -3.69 -9.24
N ARG A 291 -15.32 -2.97 -8.65
CA ARG A 291 -15.25 -2.58 -7.23
C ARG A 291 -15.33 -3.76 -6.30
N GLY A 292 -16.19 -4.73 -6.58
CA GLY A 292 -16.32 -5.96 -5.80
C GLY A 292 -15.02 -6.76 -5.77
N THR A 293 -14.42 -6.99 -6.93
CA THR A 293 -13.17 -7.77 -7.06
C THR A 293 -11.99 -7.07 -6.38
N SER A 294 -11.83 -5.77 -6.62
CA SER A 294 -10.79 -4.97 -5.95
C SER A 294 -11.00 -4.93 -4.43
N SER A 295 -12.25 -4.83 -3.98
CA SER A 295 -12.62 -4.82 -2.56
C SER A 295 -12.30 -6.14 -1.87
N VAL A 296 -12.58 -7.29 -2.51
CA VAL A 296 -12.20 -8.61 -1.98
C VAL A 296 -10.71 -8.67 -1.68
N THR A 297 -9.87 -8.29 -2.65
CA THR A 297 -8.41 -8.39 -2.47
C THR A 297 -7.84 -7.36 -1.49
N SER A 298 -8.41 -6.15 -1.48
CA SER A 298 -8.05 -5.10 -0.53
C SER A 298 -8.41 -5.50 0.90
N LEU A 299 -9.63 -6.01 1.12
CA LEU A 299 -10.13 -6.48 2.40
C LEU A 299 -9.23 -7.59 2.97
N LEU A 300 -8.89 -8.57 2.14
CA LEU A 300 -7.95 -9.63 2.50
C LEU A 300 -6.60 -9.07 2.95
N SER A 301 -6.06 -8.12 2.20
CA SER A 301 -4.79 -7.47 2.52
C SER A 301 -4.84 -6.65 3.81
N TYR A 302 -5.94 -5.93 4.06
CA TYR A 302 -6.13 -5.15 5.29
C TYR A 302 -6.25 -6.05 6.53
N ILE A 303 -7.04 -7.13 6.45
CA ILE A 303 -7.20 -8.06 7.58
C ILE A 303 -5.89 -8.79 7.86
N LEU A 304 -5.29 -9.41 6.84
CA LEU A 304 -4.11 -10.26 7.03
C LEU A 304 -2.85 -9.48 7.39
N PHE A 305 -2.65 -8.28 6.84
CA PHE A 305 -1.38 -7.55 6.95
C PHE A 305 -1.40 -6.35 7.89
N ASN A 306 -2.58 -5.85 8.25
CA ASN A 306 -2.68 -4.70 9.15
C ASN A 306 -3.42 -5.07 10.45
N ILE A 307 -4.66 -5.55 10.38
CA ILE A 307 -5.46 -5.79 11.59
C ILE A 307 -4.94 -6.97 12.40
N LEU A 308 -4.83 -8.15 11.79
CA LEU A 308 -4.41 -9.36 12.51
C LEU A 308 -3.02 -9.18 13.15
N PRO A 309 -2.01 -8.63 12.45
CA PRO A 309 -0.72 -8.33 13.06
C PRO A 309 -0.80 -7.27 14.17
N ALA A 310 -1.58 -6.19 14.00
CA ALA A 310 -1.72 -5.17 15.04
C ALA A 310 -2.36 -5.71 16.32
N VAL A 311 -3.41 -6.53 16.20
CA VAL A 311 -4.04 -7.18 17.36
C VAL A 311 -3.07 -8.17 18.01
N ALA A 312 -2.35 -8.96 17.21
CA ALA A 312 -1.33 -9.87 17.74
C ALA A 312 -0.20 -9.12 18.45
N ASP A 313 0.27 -8.00 17.91
CA ASP A 313 1.31 -7.16 18.50
C ASP A 313 0.88 -6.58 19.86
N ILE A 314 -0.39 -6.15 19.99
CA ILE A 314 -0.96 -5.71 21.27
C ILE A 314 -1.01 -6.85 22.29
N VAL A 315 -1.51 -8.03 21.89
CA VAL A 315 -1.60 -9.19 22.79
C VAL A 315 -0.22 -9.64 23.25
N VAL A 316 0.73 -9.74 22.32
CA VAL A 316 2.12 -10.11 22.62
C VAL A 316 2.76 -9.08 23.55
N ALA A 317 2.55 -7.78 23.31
CA ALA A 317 3.09 -6.74 24.17
C ALA A 317 2.53 -6.80 25.60
N VAL A 318 1.21 -6.99 25.76
CA VAL A 318 0.59 -7.12 27.09
C VAL A 318 1.16 -8.32 27.83
N ILE A 319 1.24 -9.49 27.18
CA ILE A 319 1.83 -10.70 27.77
C ILE A 319 3.30 -10.46 28.14
N TYR A 320 4.09 -9.87 27.23
CA TYR A 320 5.50 -9.60 27.44
C TYR A 320 5.75 -8.65 28.62
N PHE A 321 4.99 -7.56 28.74
CA PHE A 321 5.13 -6.60 29.84
C PHE A 321 4.67 -7.17 31.19
N THR A 322 3.61 -7.99 31.19
CA THR A 322 3.16 -8.69 32.40
C THR A 322 4.22 -9.66 32.93
N ILE A 323 4.88 -10.42 32.05
CA ILE A 323 5.90 -11.40 32.43
C ILE A 323 7.24 -10.73 32.78
N SER A 324 7.69 -9.77 31.98
CA SER A 324 9.05 -9.22 32.09
C SER A 324 9.20 -8.13 33.16
N PHE A 325 8.13 -7.39 33.47
CA PHE A 325 8.17 -6.30 34.44
C PHE A 325 7.25 -6.60 35.63
N ASN A 326 5.94 -6.43 35.44
CA ASN A 326 4.90 -6.65 36.44
C ASN A 326 3.52 -6.58 35.76
N ALA A 327 2.49 -7.19 36.37
CA ALA A 327 1.11 -7.13 35.91
C ALA A 327 0.58 -5.68 35.74
N TRP A 328 1.05 -4.74 36.55
CA TRP A 328 0.69 -3.32 36.45
C TRP A 328 1.10 -2.68 35.11
N PHE A 329 2.27 -3.04 34.55
CA PHE A 329 2.70 -2.52 33.25
C PHE A 329 1.83 -3.06 32.12
N GLY A 330 1.53 -4.37 32.15
CA GLY A 330 0.60 -4.98 31.20
C GLY A 330 -0.79 -4.34 31.26
N LEU A 331 -1.28 -4.02 32.47
CA LEU A 331 -2.56 -3.33 32.66
C LEU A 331 -2.55 -1.91 32.08
N ILE A 332 -1.48 -1.12 32.30
CA ILE A 332 -1.36 0.24 31.75
C ILE A 332 -1.37 0.21 30.22
N VAL A 333 -0.58 -0.69 29.62
CA VAL A 333 -0.51 -0.84 28.15
C VAL A 333 -1.86 -1.28 27.60
N PHE A 334 -2.49 -2.30 28.22
CA PHE A 334 -3.81 -2.78 27.81
C PHE A 334 -4.87 -1.67 27.90
N LEU A 335 -4.93 -0.94 29.00
CA LEU A 335 -5.90 0.14 29.21
C LEU A 335 -5.69 1.27 28.20
N THR A 336 -4.44 1.66 27.97
CA THR A 336 -4.11 2.73 27.02
C THR A 336 -4.51 2.34 25.59
N MET A 337 -4.22 1.10 25.17
CA MET A 337 -4.63 0.58 23.85
C MET A 337 -6.14 0.41 23.74
N ALA A 338 -6.82 -0.06 24.78
CA ALA A 338 -8.27 -0.21 24.79
C ALA A 338 -8.97 1.16 24.68
N ILE A 339 -8.52 2.15 25.46
CA ILE A 339 -9.04 3.52 25.40
C ILE A 339 -8.73 4.14 24.03
N TYR A 340 -7.50 3.98 23.52
CA TYR A 340 -7.13 4.49 22.20
C TYR A 340 -8.02 3.92 21.09
N LEU A 341 -8.22 2.60 21.07
CA LEU A 341 -9.03 1.94 20.05
C LEU A 341 -10.51 2.33 20.18
N GLY A 342 -11.05 2.31 21.41
CA GLY A 342 -12.44 2.69 21.68
C GLY A 342 -12.73 4.14 21.31
N ALA A 343 -11.86 5.07 21.71
CA ALA A 343 -11.97 6.48 21.35
C ALA A 343 -11.83 6.67 19.83
N THR A 344 -10.85 6.02 19.19
CA THR A 344 -10.65 6.14 17.75
C THR A 344 -11.89 5.69 16.97
N ILE A 345 -12.48 4.55 17.31
CA ILE A 345 -13.68 4.04 16.63
C ILE A 345 -14.86 5.00 16.86
N ALA A 346 -15.13 5.38 18.11
CA ALA A 346 -16.25 6.25 18.45
C ALA A 346 -16.15 7.64 17.79
N LEU A 347 -14.98 8.27 17.82
CA LEU A 347 -14.76 9.56 17.15
C LEU A 347 -14.79 9.43 15.62
N THR A 348 -14.29 8.32 15.06
CA THR A 348 -14.35 8.07 13.62
C THR A 348 -15.80 7.98 13.15
N GLU A 349 -16.63 7.21 13.86
CA GLU A 349 -18.06 7.06 13.56
C GLU A 349 -18.82 8.39 13.68
N TRP A 350 -18.56 9.14 14.76
CA TRP A 350 -19.12 10.48 14.93
C TRP A 350 -18.71 11.45 13.82
N ARG A 351 -17.48 11.35 13.32
CA ARG A 351 -16.94 12.22 12.27
C ARG A 351 -17.51 11.88 10.88
N THR A 352 -17.92 10.65 10.63
CA THR A 352 -18.43 10.21 9.31
C THR A 352 -19.53 11.14 8.79
N LYS A 353 -20.43 11.63 9.66
CA LYS A 353 -21.50 12.57 9.28
C LYS A 353 -20.99 13.88 8.65
N PHE A 354 -19.89 14.45 9.16
CA PHE A 354 -19.33 15.69 8.62
C PHE A 354 -18.68 15.46 7.26
N ARG A 355 -18.08 14.28 7.08
CA ARG A 355 -17.52 13.88 5.79
C ARG A 355 -18.62 13.62 4.76
N ARG A 356 -19.75 13.06 5.17
CA ARG A 356 -20.93 12.87 4.33
C ARG A 356 -21.53 14.21 3.90
N GLU A 357 -21.72 15.15 4.83
CA GLU A 357 -22.18 16.52 4.53
C GLU A 357 -21.24 17.22 3.54
N MET A 358 -19.92 17.14 3.76
CA MET A 358 -18.90 17.68 2.86
C MET A 358 -19.01 17.10 1.45
N ASN A 359 -19.09 15.77 1.32
CA ASN A 359 -19.23 15.11 0.01
C ASN A 359 -20.52 15.48 -0.71
N GLN A 360 -21.63 15.64 0.01
CA GLN A 360 -22.92 16.06 -0.59
C GLN A 360 -22.84 17.48 -1.15
N LEU A 361 -22.20 18.40 -0.41
CA LEU A 361 -22.03 19.79 -0.87
C LEU A 361 -21.01 19.90 -2.00
N ASP A 362 -19.96 19.08 -2.01
CA ASP A 362 -19.01 18.98 -3.13
C ASP A 362 -19.74 18.52 -4.40
N ASN A 363 -20.50 17.43 -4.31
CA ASN A 363 -21.31 16.92 -5.43
C ASN A 363 -22.30 17.96 -5.94
N ALA A 364 -22.96 18.70 -5.04
CA ALA A 364 -23.89 19.77 -5.42
C ALA A 364 -23.18 20.93 -6.14
N ALA A 365 -21.99 21.31 -5.67
CA ALA A 365 -21.18 22.34 -6.32
C ALA A 365 -20.69 21.87 -7.71
N GLN A 366 -20.21 20.63 -7.82
CA GLN A 366 -19.79 20.06 -9.10
C GLN A 366 -20.96 19.94 -10.09
N ALA A 367 -22.11 19.45 -9.64
CA ALA A 367 -23.31 19.33 -10.47
C ALA A 367 -23.72 20.70 -11.03
N LYS A 368 -23.71 21.75 -10.19
CA LYS A 368 -24.01 23.12 -10.63
C LYS A 368 -22.99 23.64 -11.66
N GLY A 369 -21.70 23.41 -11.42
CA GLY A 369 -20.65 23.81 -12.35
C GLY A 369 -20.75 23.11 -13.71
N VAL A 370 -21.02 21.80 -13.70
CA VAL A 370 -21.21 21.01 -14.92
C VAL A 370 -22.45 21.47 -15.69
N ASP A 371 -23.58 21.68 -15.00
CA ASP A 371 -24.83 22.11 -15.63
C ASP A 371 -24.69 23.49 -16.31
N ALA A 372 -24.06 24.45 -15.64
CA ALA A 372 -23.81 25.78 -16.21
C ALA A 372 -22.88 25.74 -17.43
N LEU A 373 -21.85 24.87 -17.43
CA LEU A 373 -20.91 24.73 -18.53
C LEU A 373 -21.49 23.94 -19.72
N LEU A 374 -22.32 22.93 -19.46
CA LEU A 374 -23.05 22.22 -20.52
C LEU A 374 -24.04 23.15 -21.22
N ASN A 375 -24.67 24.05 -20.47
CA ASN A 375 -25.65 25.01 -20.96
C ASN A 375 -25.06 26.41 -21.23
N PHE A 376 -23.77 26.49 -21.61
CA PHE A 376 -23.07 27.78 -21.77
C PHE A 376 -23.76 28.72 -22.77
N GLU A 377 -24.38 28.18 -23.83
CA GLU A 377 -25.11 28.96 -24.83
C GLU A 377 -26.28 29.70 -24.18
N THR A 378 -27.03 29.03 -23.32
CA THR A 378 -28.17 29.60 -22.59
C THR A 378 -27.70 30.71 -21.65
N VAL A 379 -26.63 30.46 -20.89
CA VAL A 379 -26.06 31.46 -19.99
C VAL A 379 -25.65 32.73 -20.76
N LYS A 380 -25.07 32.57 -21.96
CA LYS A 380 -24.70 33.68 -22.84
C LYS A 380 -25.91 34.38 -23.47
N TYR A 381 -26.96 33.65 -23.83
CA TYR A 381 -28.19 34.27 -24.37
C TYR A 381 -28.88 35.20 -23.38
N TYR A 382 -28.79 34.90 -22.08
CA TYR A 382 -29.39 35.71 -21.03
C TYR A 382 -28.44 36.72 -20.36
N ASN A 383 -27.16 36.81 -20.77
CA ASN A 383 -26.11 37.58 -20.08
C ASN A 383 -26.08 37.29 -18.56
N ALA A 384 -26.25 36.01 -18.20
CA ALA A 384 -26.41 35.56 -16.82
C ALA A 384 -25.09 35.12 -16.17
N GLU A 385 -23.93 35.53 -16.70
CA GLU A 385 -22.63 35.04 -16.24
C GLU A 385 -22.36 35.40 -14.77
N GLU A 386 -22.63 36.64 -14.37
CA GLU A 386 -22.44 37.06 -12.98
C GLU A 386 -23.40 36.33 -12.03
N TYR A 387 -24.61 36.04 -12.49
CA TYR A 387 -25.60 35.29 -11.72
C TYR A 387 -25.14 33.85 -11.46
N GLU A 388 -24.66 33.15 -12.49
CA GLU A 388 -24.13 31.79 -12.35
C GLU A 388 -22.87 31.76 -11.49
N VAL A 389 -21.96 32.73 -11.66
CA VAL A 389 -20.75 32.85 -10.84
C VAL A 389 -21.11 33.09 -9.37
N ALA A 390 -22.06 33.97 -9.08
CA ALA A 390 -22.52 34.22 -7.71
C ALA A 390 -23.19 32.97 -7.11
N GLY A 391 -24.01 32.29 -7.90
CA GLY A 391 -24.65 31.04 -7.49
C GLY A 391 -23.66 29.91 -7.23
N TYR A 392 -22.61 29.80 -8.03
CA TYR A 392 -21.54 28.82 -7.82
C TYR A 392 -20.69 29.18 -6.59
N LYS A 393 -20.38 30.47 -6.40
CA LYS A 393 -19.68 30.97 -5.21
C LYS A 393 -20.39 30.59 -3.92
N GLU A 394 -21.71 30.72 -3.85
CA GLU A 394 -22.49 30.31 -2.66
C GLU A 394 -22.37 28.80 -2.37
N CYS A 395 -22.39 27.96 -3.41
CA CYS A 395 -22.17 26.52 -3.27
C CYS A 395 -20.76 26.21 -2.74
N VAL A 396 -19.74 26.91 -3.26
CA VAL A 396 -18.35 26.77 -2.81
C VAL A 396 -18.18 27.22 -1.36
N GLU A 397 -18.79 28.34 -0.95
CA GLU A 397 -18.73 28.82 0.44
C GLU A 397 -19.37 27.81 1.42
N LYS A 398 -20.52 27.23 1.05
CA LYS A 398 -21.16 26.15 1.83
C LYS A 398 -20.26 24.92 1.94
N TYR A 399 -19.66 24.49 0.82
CA TYR A 399 -18.69 23.39 0.80
C TYR A 399 -17.49 23.69 1.70
N GLN A 400 -16.90 24.89 1.64
CA GLN A 400 -15.74 25.27 2.45
C GLN A 400 -16.02 25.19 3.96
N VAL A 401 -17.22 25.59 4.41
CA VAL A 401 -17.61 25.46 5.81
C VAL A 401 -17.68 23.98 6.23
N ALA A 402 -18.25 23.12 5.39
CA ALA A 402 -18.33 21.68 5.65
C ALA A 402 -16.95 21.00 5.60
N GLU A 403 -16.09 21.38 4.65
CA GLU A 403 -14.71 20.92 4.54
C GLU A 403 -13.90 21.32 5.78
N TRP A 404 -14.07 22.55 6.26
CA TRP A 404 -13.44 23.01 7.49
C TRP A 404 -13.88 22.16 8.70
N ARG A 405 -15.19 21.87 8.85
CA ARG A 405 -15.69 21.00 9.93
C ARG A 405 -15.15 19.57 9.82
N SER A 406 -15.10 19.02 8.60
CA SER A 406 -14.55 17.70 8.32
C SER A 406 -13.04 17.64 8.63
N SER A 407 -12.28 18.69 8.33
CA SER A 407 -10.85 18.78 8.62
C SER A 407 -10.57 19.04 10.10
N ALA A 408 -11.31 19.95 10.72
CA ALA A 408 -11.22 20.24 12.15
C ALA A 408 -11.52 19.00 13.01
N SER A 409 -12.53 18.21 12.65
CA SER A 409 -12.83 16.95 13.33
C SER A 409 -11.74 15.89 13.18
N LEU A 410 -10.98 15.88 12.08
CA LEU A 410 -9.80 15.01 11.93
C LEU A 410 -8.66 15.44 12.86
N ASN A 411 -8.40 16.75 12.93
CA ASN A 411 -7.37 17.27 13.83
C ASN A 411 -7.74 17.06 15.29
N LEU A 412 -9.03 17.16 15.64
CA LEU A 412 -9.52 16.82 16.97
C LEU A 412 -9.27 15.34 17.31
N LEU A 413 -9.56 14.42 16.37
CA LEU A 413 -9.24 12.99 16.53
C LEU A 413 -7.74 12.79 16.79
N ASN A 414 -6.88 13.37 15.96
CA ASN A 414 -5.42 13.27 16.11
C ASN A 414 -4.94 13.83 17.46
N CYS A 415 -5.54 14.93 17.93
CA CYS A 415 -5.25 15.52 19.23
C CYS A 415 -5.65 14.58 20.38
N CYS A 416 -6.88 14.05 20.36
CA CYS A 416 -7.35 13.07 21.35
C CYS A 416 -6.46 11.82 21.38
N GLN A 417 -6.10 11.29 20.20
CA GLN A 417 -5.20 10.15 20.08
C GLN A 417 -3.82 10.42 20.69
N THR A 418 -3.23 11.58 20.35
CA THR A 418 -1.93 11.99 20.89
C THR A 418 -1.99 12.17 22.41
N LEU A 419 -3.08 12.73 22.93
CA LEU A 419 -3.28 12.92 24.36
C LEU A 419 -3.41 11.60 25.11
N VAL A 420 -4.20 10.64 24.61
CA VAL A 420 -4.32 9.30 25.21
C VAL A 420 -2.96 8.60 25.24
N ILE A 421 -2.22 8.66 24.13
CA ILE A 421 -0.85 8.11 24.03
C ILE A 421 0.08 8.79 25.04
N ALA A 422 0.09 10.12 25.09
CA ALA A 422 0.95 10.89 25.98
C ALA A 422 0.69 10.55 27.45
N LEU A 423 -0.59 10.43 27.85
CA LEU A 423 -0.96 10.03 29.21
C LEU A 423 -0.54 8.59 29.51
N GLY A 424 -0.75 7.64 28.59
CA GLY A 424 -0.35 6.25 28.78
C GLY A 424 1.17 6.07 28.87
N VAL A 425 1.92 6.76 28.00
CA VAL A 425 3.38 6.80 28.05
C VAL A 425 3.86 7.46 29.33
N ALA A 426 3.29 8.61 29.73
CA ALA A 426 3.67 9.30 30.96
C ALA A 426 3.43 8.43 32.20
N ALA A 427 2.27 7.78 32.31
CA ALA A 427 1.94 6.90 33.43
C ALA A 427 2.92 5.72 33.54
N GLY A 428 3.19 5.03 32.43
CA GLY A 428 4.13 3.91 32.42
C GLY A 428 5.59 4.35 32.59
N ALA A 429 5.98 5.49 32.01
CA ALA A 429 7.33 6.05 32.15
C ALA A 429 7.62 6.48 33.59
N LEU A 430 6.67 7.14 34.26
CA LEU A 430 6.79 7.52 35.68
C LEU A 430 6.88 6.28 36.58
N LEU A 431 6.07 5.25 36.32
CA LEU A 431 6.13 4.00 37.06
C LEU A 431 7.49 3.28 36.86
N CYS A 432 7.97 3.18 35.61
CA CYS A 432 9.30 2.66 35.28
C CYS A 432 10.40 3.43 36.00
N ALA A 433 10.38 4.77 35.91
CA ALA A 433 11.39 5.63 36.51
C ALA A 433 11.40 5.48 38.04
N HIS A 434 10.23 5.39 38.68
CA HIS A 434 10.12 5.17 40.12
C HIS A 434 10.71 3.82 40.54
N MET A 435 10.43 2.73 39.80
CA MET A 435 10.98 1.41 40.11
C MET A 435 12.49 1.32 39.90
N VAL A 436 13.03 1.97 38.86
CA VAL A 436 14.47 2.05 38.62
C VAL A 436 15.16 2.89 39.71
N ALA A 437 14.58 4.04 40.08
CA ALA A 437 15.11 4.93 41.11
C ALA A 437 15.14 4.27 42.51
N ASN A 438 14.12 3.47 42.84
CA ASN A 438 14.04 2.76 44.12
C ASN A 438 14.77 1.41 44.13
N HIS A 439 15.44 1.05 43.02
CA HIS A 439 16.12 -0.25 42.83
C HIS A 439 15.24 -1.48 43.12
N GLN A 440 13.92 -1.31 43.04
CA GLN A 440 12.99 -2.44 43.18
C GLN A 440 13.00 -3.25 41.89
N SER A 441 13.01 -4.58 42.02
CA SER A 441 12.82 -5.55 40.92
C SER A 441 14.01 -5.76 39.96
N GLY A 442 15.19 -5.18 40.21
CA GLY A 442 16.37 -5.39 39.35
C GLY A 442 16.28 -4.73 37.95
N LEU A 443 15.35 -3.77 37.78
CA LEU A 443 15.18 -3.00 36.55
C LEU A 443 16.34 -2.03 36.36
N ARG A 444 16.83 -1.91 35.13
CA ARG A 444 17.97 -1.05 34.75
C ARG A 444 17.51 0.11 33.87
N VAL A 445 18.40 1.06 33.59
CA VAL A 445 18.12 2.22 32.72
C VAL A 445 17.64 1.80 31.32
N GLY A 446 18.13 0.68 30.78
CA GLY A 446 17.68 0.15 29.49
C GLY A 446 16.22 -0.35 29.49
N ASP A 447 15.66 -0.70 30.65
CA ASP A 447 14.24 -1.09 30.76
C ASP A 447 13.29 0.07 30.51
N TYR A 448 13.69 1.27 30.91
CA TYR A 448 12.96 2.50 30.61
C TYR A 448 12.91 2.77 29.09
N VAL A 449 14.06 2.62 28.41
CA VAL A 449 14.15 2.81 26.96
C VAL A 449 13.35 1.74 26.22
N LEU A 450 13.37 0.48 26.70
CA LEU A 450 12.54 -0.60 26.15
C LEU A 450 11.06 -0.23 26.21
N PHE A 451 10.57 0.19 27.38
CA PHE A 451 9.18 0.55 27.56
C PHE A 451 8.77 1.65 26.58
N LEU A 452 9.53 2.75 26.52
CA LEU A 452 9.22 3.88 25.66
C LEU A 452 9.22 3.50 24.17
N THR A 453 10.26 2.79 23.72
CA THR A 453 10.38 2.40 22.31
C THR A 453 9.34 1.39 21.87
N TYR A 454 9.05 0.40 22.71
CA TYR A 454 8.06 -0.63 22.37
C TYR A 454 6.64 -0.06 22.34
N VAL A 455 6.28 0.78 23.31
CA VAL A 455 4.98 1.44 23.35
C VAL A 455 4.78 2.35 22.12
N MET A 456 5.82 3.10 21.71
CA MET A 456 5.77 3.91 20.48
C MET A 456 5.61 3.07 19.20
N GLN A 457 6.25 1.90 19.13
CA GLN A 457 6.10 0.99 17.99
C GLN A 457 4.67 0.46 17.86
N LEU A 458 4.01 0.16 18.99
CA LEU A 458 2.63 -0.32 18.98
C LEU A 458 1.64 0.73 18.46
N TYR A 459 1.91 2.03 18.68
CA TYR A 459 1.04 3.11 18.22
C TYR A 459 1.07 3.36 16.71
N THR A 460 2.20 3.09 16.06
CA THR A 460 2.37 3.37 14.63
C THR A 460 1.29 2.71 13.75
N PRO A 461 1.04 1.38 13.85
CA PRO A 461 -0.03 0.74 13.06
C PRO A 461 -1.44 1.14 13.52
N LEU A 462 -1.60 1.53 14.80
CA LEU A 462 -2.88 1.92 15.38
C LEU A 462 -3.45 3.22 14.77
N ASN A 463 -2.59 4.18 14.40
CA ASN A 463 -3.01 5.43 13.76
C ASN A 463 -3.79 5.16 12.45
N PHE A 464 -3.35 4.18 11.68
CA PHE A 464 -3.99 3.82 10.42
C PHE A 464 -5.26 2.98 10.59
N LEU A 465 -5.53 2.42 11.78
CA LEU A 465 -6.71 1.56 11.98
C LEU A 465 -8.03 2.29 11.73
N GLY A 466 -8.15 3.58 12.07
CA GLY A 466 -9.37 4.35 11.76
C GLY A 466 -9.64 4.48 10.26
N THR A 467 -8.59 4.54 9.45
CA THR A 467 -8.69 4.52 7.99
C THR A 467 -9.00 3.13 7.48
N TYR A 468 -8.30 2.09 7.98
CA TYR A 468 -8.59 0.70 7.62
C TYR A 468 -10.01 0.27 8.00
N TYR A 469 -10.53 0.73 9.13
CA TYR A 469 -11.91 0.47 9.55
C TYR A 469 -12.90 0.89 8.45
N ARG A 470 -12.79 2.15 7.97
CA ARG A 470 -13.66 2.67 6.91
C ARG A 470 -13.43 1.96 5.57
N MET A 471 -12.18 1.68 5.22
CA MET A 471 -11.85 0.93 4.00
C MET A 471 -12.43 -0.47 4.02
N ILE A 472 -12.41 -1.14 5.17
CA ILE A 472 -12.99 -2.47 5.37
C ILE A 472 -14.52 -2.41 5.28
N GLN A 473 -15.15 -1.41 5.90
CA GLN A 473 -16.60 -1.21 5.78
C GLN A 473 -17.03 -1.03 4.31
N ARG A 474 -16.35 -0.14 3.58
CA ARG A 474 -16.60 0.06 2.15
C ARG A 474 -16.39 -1.23 1.35
N SER A 475 -15.26 -1.91 1.59
CA SER A 475 -14.94 -3.15 0.90
C SER A 475 -15.97 -4.25 1.18
N PHE A 476 -16.56 -4.28 2.38
CA PHE A 476 -17.64 -5.21 2.70
C PHE A 476 -18.91 -4.93 1.90
N ILE A 477 -19.30 -3.67 1.74
CA ILE A 477 -20.50 -3.28 0.98
C ILE A 477 -20.31 -3.59 -0.51
N ASP A 478 -19.18 -3.17 -1.08
CA ASP A 478 -18.85 -3.43 -2.49
C ASP A 478 -18.79 -4.95 -2.79
N MET A 479 -18.26 -5.73 -1.85
CA MET A 479 -18.24 -7.19 -1.92
C MET A 479 -19.63 -7.81 -1.77
N GLU A 480 -20.50 -7.30 -0.88
CA GLU A 480 -21.89 -7.78 -0.75
C GLU A 480 -22.65 -7.59 -2.06
N ASN A 481 -22.56 -6.41 -2.68
CA ASN A 481 -23.20 -6.14 -3.97
C ASN A 481 -22.71 -7.10 -5.08
N MET A 482 -21.43 -7.45 -5.06
CA MET A 482 -20.85 -8.42 -6.00
C MET A 482 -21.34 -9.84 -5.74
N PHE A 483 -21.48 -10.26 -4.47
CA PHE A 483 -22.04 -11.58 -4.15
C PHE A 483 -23.54 -11.65 -4.44
N GLU A 484 -24.30 -10.57 -4.22
CA GLU A 484 -25.71 -10.50 -4.64
C GLU A 484 -25.85 -10.67 -6.16
N LEU A 485 -24.90 -10.13 -6.93
CA LEU A 485 -24.84 -10.34 -8.37
C LEU A 485 -24.56 -11.81 -8.73
N LEU A 486 -23.60 -12.45 -8.04
CA LEU A 486 -23.26 -13.87 -8.23
C LEU A 486 -24.38 -14.83 -7.80
N ASP A 487 -25.17 -14.44 -6.79
CA ASP A 487 -26.31 -15.21 -6.29
C ASP A 487 -27.56 -15.08 -7.20
N THR A 488 -27.51 -14.22 -8.22
CA THR A 488 -28.62 -14.07 -9.17
C THR A 488 -28.75 -15.35 -10.01
N LYS A 489 -29.89 -16.01 -9.90
CA LYS A 489 -30.11 -17.26 -10.64
C LYS A 489 -30.46 -16.97 -12.11
N PRO A 490 -29.88 -17.70 -13.07
CA PRO A 490 -30.30 -17.63 -14.46
C PRO A 490 -31.76 -18.11 -14.58
N GLU A 491 -32.60 -17.34 -15.29
CA GLU A 491 -34.02 -17.68 -15.49
C GLU A 491 -34.21 -18.84 -16.49
N VAL A 492 -33.31 -18.93 -17.48
CA VAL A 492 -33.32 -19.96 -18.51
C VAL A 492 -32.17 -20.91 -18.21
N ILE A 493 -32.50 -22.14 -17.83
CA ILE A 493 -31.54 -23.19 -17.51
C ILE A 493 -31.91 -24.42 -18.34
N ASP A 494 -30.92 -25.03 -18.97
CA ASP A 494 -31.11 -26.30 -19.66
C ASP A 494 -31.57 -27.38 -18.68
N ALA A 495 -32.44 -28.28 -19.15
CA ALA A 495 -32.83 -29.44 -18.37
C ALA A 495 -31.61 -30.33 -18.08
N VAL A 496 -31.63 -31.03 -16.94
CA VAL A 496 -30.57 -31.98 -16.59
C VAL A 496 -30.45 -33.03 -17.71
N ASN A 497 -29.27 -33.14 -18.31
CA ASN A 497 -28.98 -33.99 -19.49
C ASN A 497 -29.75 -33.61 -20.76
N ALA A 498 -29.97 -32.31 -21.02
CA ALA A 498 -30.51 -31.85 -22.29
C ALA A 498 -29.66 -32.38 -23.47
N PRO A 499 -30.25 -33.12 -24.42
CA PRO A 499 -29.52 -33.61 -25.58
C PRO A 499 -29.16 -32.45 -26.52
N ASN A 500 -28.03 -32.57 -27.22
CA ASN A 500 -27.71 -31.64 -28.30
C ASN A 500 -28.83 -31.67 -29.35
N LEU A 501 -29.22 -30.49 -29.84
CA LEU A 501 -30.23 -30.36 -30.87
C LEU A 501 -29.78 -31.09 -32.15
N GLN A 502 -30.48 -32.17 -32.50
CA GLN A 502 -30.30 -32.86 -33.77
C GLN A 502 -31.31 -32.31 -34.78
N LEU A 503 -30.82 -31.48 -35.71
CA LEU A 503 -31.66 -30.83 -36.70
C LEU A 503 -31.92 -31.79 -37.88
N THR A 504 -33.15 -32.30 -38.02
CA THR A 504 -33.56 -33.12 -39.17
C THR A 504 -34.31 -32.29 -40.22
N ASP A 505 -35.47 -31.74 -39.85
CA ASP A 505 -36.40 -31.07 -40.80
C ASP A 505 -36.53 -29.56 -40.60
N GLY A 506 -35.92 -28.95 -39.59
CA GLY A 506 -35.90 -27.48 -39.41
C GLY A 506 -37.27 -26.79 -39.31
N GLU A 507 -38.37 -27.53 -39.07
CA GLU A 507 -39.70 -26.97 -38.83
C GLU A 507 -39.74 -26.25 -37.46
N VAL A 508 -40.28 -25.02 -37.43
CA VAL A 508 -40.51 -24.28 -36.18
C VAL A 508 -42.01 -24.21 -35.90
N ARG A 509 -42.45 -24.74 -34.75
CA ARG A 509 -43.86 -24.78 -34.35
C ARG A 509 -44.08 -24.04 -33.05
N PHE A 510 -44.92 -23.01 -33.08
CA PHE A 510 -45.48 -22.36 -31.90
C PHE A 510 -46.81 -23.04 -31.56
N ASN A 511 -46.96 -23.53 -30.33
CA ASN A 511 -48.19 -24.20 -29.87
C ASN A 511 -48.71 -23.56 -28.58
N ASN A 512 -49.78 -22.77 -28.70
CA ASN A 512 -50.46 -22.04 -27.61
C ASN A 512 -49.49 -21.22 -26.75
N VAL A 513 -48.56 -20.53 -27.41
CA VAL A 513 -47.50 -19.79 -26.72
C VAL A 513 -48.08 -18.50 -26.13
N SER A 514 -47.88 -18.34 -24.82
CA SER A 514 -48.18 -17.11 -24.09
C SER A 514 -46.90 -16.62 -23.41
N PHE A 515 -46.57 -15.34 -23.56
CA PHE A 515 -45.31 -14.77 -23.07
C PHE A 515 -45.46 -13.32 -22.65
N SER A 516 -44.72 -12.94 -21.61
CA SER A 516 -44.68 -11.60 -21.03
C SER A 516 -43.30 -11.31 -20.42
N TYR A 517 -42.68 -10.17 -20.71
CA TYR A 517 -41.46 -9.73 -19.99
C TYR A 517 -41.77 -9.28 -18.55
N HIS A 518 -42.96 -8.72 -18.35
CA HIS A 518 -43.50 -8.39 -17.03
C HIS A 518 -44.87 -9.06 -16.89
N PRO A 519 -45.17 -9.69 -15.74
CA PRO A 519 -46.41 -10.45 -15.56
C PRO A 519 -47.67 -9.59 -15.76
N GLU A 520 -47.57 -8.28 -15.53
CA GLU A 520 -48.69 -7.33 -15.71
C GLU A 520 -49.00 -7.02 -17.18
N ARG A 521 -48.07 -7.27 -18.11
CA ARG A 521 -48.20 -6.90 -19.53
C ARG A 521 -47.93 -8.08 -20.46
N PRO A 522 -48.92 -8.95 -20.68
CA PRO A 522 -48.80 -10.06 -21.63
C PRO A 522 -48.68 -9.56 -23.08
N ILE A 523 -47.64 -10.03 -23.78
CA ILE A 523 -47.33 -9.67 -25.17
C ILE A 523 -47.89 -10.72 -26.12
N LEU A 524 -47.50 -11.98 -25.94
CA LEU A 524 -48.04 -13.09 -26.72
C LEU A 524 -49.19 -13.73 -25.93
N LYS A 525 -50.33 -13.93 -26.58
CA LYS A 525 -51.55 -14.47 -25.99
C LYS A 525 -52.05 -15.65 -26.83
N ASN A 526 -51.77 -16.87 -26.39
CA ASN A 526 -52.16 -18.13 -27.05
C ASN A 526 -51.86 -18.16 -28.57
N VAL A 527 -50.63 -17.83 -28.94
CA VAL A 527 -50.21 -17.77 -30.34
C VAL A 527 -49.79 -19.16 -30.84
N SER A 528 -50.35 -19.59 -31.97
CA SER A 528 -50.06 -20.88 -32.61
C SER A 528 -49.86 -20.71 -34.12
N PHE A 529 -48.69 -21.12 -34.63
CA PHE A 529 -48.40 -21.16 -36.06
C PHE A 529 -47.24 -22.13 -36.36
N VAL A 530 -47.09 -22.51 -37.62
CA VAL A 530 -46.04 -23.42 -38.10
C VAL A 530 -45.24 -22.73 -39.21
N VAL A 531 -43.91 -22.77 -39.11
CA VAL A 531 -42.98 -22.37 -40.16
C VAL A 531 -42.38 -23.64 -40.78
N PRO A 532 -42.81 -24.02 -41.99
CA PRO A 532 -42.36 -25.26 -42.63
C PRO A 532 -40.91 -25.17 -43.10
N ALA A 533 -40.25 -26.32 -43.16
CA ALA A 533 -38.89 -26.52 -43.64
C ALA A 533 -38.64 -25.86 -45.00
N GLY A 534 -37.55 -25.09 -45.12
CA GLY A 534 -37.11 -24.51 -46.40
C GLY A 534 -38.04 -23.44 -46.99
N ARG A 535 -39.01 -22.94 -46.22
CA ARG A 535 -39.93 -21.88 -46.66
C ARG A 535 -39.62 -20.56 -45.95
N THR A 536 -39.75 -19.46 -46.70
CA THR A 536 -39.67 -18.11 -46.15
C THR A 536 -41.07 -17.66 -45.73
N VAL A 537 -41.25 -17.35 -44.44
CA VAL A 537 -42.50 -16.84 -43.90
C VAL A 537 -42.28 -15.40 -43.41
N ALA A 538 -43.18 -14.49 -43.77
CA ALA A 538 -43.12 -13.09 -43.33
C ALA A 538 -44.01 -12.88 -42.10
N LEU A 539 -43.44 -12.27 -41.05
CA LEU A 539 -44.15 -11.92 -39.81
C LEU A 539 -44.53 -10.43 -39.84
N VAL A 540 -45.81 -10.11 -40.05
CA VAL A 540 -46.31 -8.73 -40.20
C VAL A 540 -47.35 -8.38 -39.13
N GLY A 541 -47.49 -7.09 -38.81
CA GLY A 541 -48.46 -6.61 -37.83
C GLY A 541 -48.14 -5.21 -37.30
N PRO A 542 -49.08 -4.56 -36.58
CA PRO A 542 -48.90 -3.22 -36.03
C PRO A 542 -47.78 -3.15 -34.98
N SER A 543 -47.35 -1.93 -34.62
CA SER A 543 -46.39 -1.73 -33.53
C SER A 543 -46.93 -2.33 -32.22
N GLY A 544 -46.08 -3.01 -31.46
CA GLY A 544 -46.49 -3.69 -30.22
C GLY A 544 -47.14 -5.06 -30.39
N ALA A 545 -47.35 -5.57 -31.61
CA ALA A 545 -47.95 -6.90 -31.87
C ALA A 545 -47.07 -8.10 -31.45
N GLY A 546 -45.93 -7.89 -30.78
CA GLY A 546 -45.05 -8.97 -30.32
C GLY A 546 -44.08 -9.54 -31.36
N LYS A 547 -43.99 -8.95 -32.56
CA LYS A 547 -43.10 -9.43 -33.65
C LYS A 547 -41.65 -9.64 -33.22
N SER A 548 -41.06 -8.64 -32.56
CA SER A 548 -39.68 -8.73 -32.03
C SER A 548 -39.53 -9.72 -30.87
N THR A 549 -40.64 -10.09 -30.23
CA THR A 549 -40.66 -11.08 -29.14
C THR A 549 -40.74 -12.51 -29.65
N ILE A 550 -41.23 -12.73 -30.87
CA ILE A 550 -41.22 -14.06 -31.51
C ILE A 550 -39.81 -14.43 -32.00
N VAL A 551 -38.98 -13.44 -32.31
CA VAL A 551 -37.59 -13.62 -32.77
C VAL A 551 -36.61 -13.84 -31.61
N ARG A 552 -36.94 -13.31 -30.43
CA ARG A 552 -36.17 -13.49 -29.19
C ARG A 552 -36.63 -14.76 -28.51
#